data_AF-A0A914HHD7-F1
#
_entry.id   AF-A0A914HHD7-F1
#
_cell.length_a   1.000
_cell.length_b   1.000
_cell.length_c   1.000
_cell.angle_alpha   90.00
_cell.angle_beta   90.00
_cell.angle_gamma   90.00
#
_symmetry.space_group_name_H-M   'P 1'
#
loop_
_entity.id
_entity.type
_entity.pdbx_description
1 polymer ?
#
loop_
_entity_poly.entity_id
_entity_poly.type
_entity_poly.pdbx_seq_one_letter_code
_entity_poly.pdbx_strand_id
1 'polypeptide(L)'
;MDEEICVNNDAWNKAFSFLGPFALGHIIALISGDFDHWVDTHLITKKWSLDSLKICRAKGRNAAEIDKLFVPNGTEVERHLPIPLRPPPANVIGLNICR
;
A
#
# COMPACT_ATOMS: atom_id res chain seq x y z
N MET A 1 5.68 29.85 8.45
CA MET A 1 4.33 29.52 8.95
C MET A 1 3.82 28.48 7.97
N ASP A 2 3.90 27.21 8.35
CA ASP A 2 3.38 26.15 7.50
C ASP A 2 1.85 26.21 7.56
N GLU A 3 1.20 26.34 6.40
CA GLU A 3 -0.26 26.27 6.31
C GLU A 3 -0.68 24.82 6.52
N GLU A 4 -1.25 24.52 7.69
CA GLU A 4 -1.76 23.20 8.02
C GLU A 4 -3.15 23.02 7.39
N ILE A 5 -3.26 22.15 6.40
CA ILE A 5 -4.55 21.83 5.76
C ILE A 5 -5.26 20.79 6.63
N CYS A 6 -6.22 21.22 7.43
CA CYS A 6 -7.08 20.32 8.19
C CYS A 6 -8.14 19.68 7.27
N VAL A 7 -7.87 18.47 6.78
CA VAL A 7 -8.78 17.70 5.94
C VAL A 7 -9.61 16.75 6.81
N ASN A 8 -10.94 16.82 6.73
CA ASN A 8 -11.86 15.92 7.45
C ASN A 8 -11.77 14.47 6.89
N ASN A 9 -11.97 13.46 7.73
CA ASN A 9 -12.14 12.05 7.36
C ASN A 9 -13.10 11.82 6.18
N ASP A 10 -14.21 12.55 6.09
CA ASP A 10 -15.14 12.42 4.96
C ASP A 10 -14.50 12.82 3.63
N ALA A 11 -13.64 13.83 3.63
CA ALA A 11 -12.89 14.25 2.46
C ALA A 11 -11.82 13.20 2.09
N TRP A 12 -11.14 12.62 3.09
CA TRP A 12 -10.21 11.51 2.87
C TRP A 12 -10.90 10.26 2.33
N ASN A 13 -12.04 9.87 2.86
CA ASN A 13 -12.82 8.73 2.36
C ASN A 13 -13.26 8.91 0.91
N LYS A 14 -13.61 10.15 0.52
CA LYS A 14 -13.89 10.50 -0.88
C LYS A 14 -12.63 10.38 -1.74
N ALA A 15 -11.52 10.95 -1.30
CA ALA A 15 -10.23 10.83 -1.99
C ALA A 15 -9.81 9.36 -2.18
N PHE A 16 -9.97 8.53 -1.14
CA PHE A 16 -9.69 7.11 -1.18
C PHE A 16 -10.53 6.36 -2.19
N SER A 17 -11.79 6.76 -2.38
CA SER A 17 -12.67 6.15 -3.38
C SER A 17 -12.21 6.41 -4.82
N PHE A 18 -11.41 7.45 -5.07
CA PHE A 18 -10.77 7.71 -6.37
C PHE A 18 -9.48 6.92 -6.57
N LEU A 19 -8.90 6.41 -5.48
CA LEU A 19 -7.70 5.59 -5.51
C LEU A 19 -8.10 4.11 -5.55
N GLY A 20 -7.45 3.32 -6.39
CA GLY A 20 -7.66 1.87 -6.37
C GLY A 20 -7.16 1.23 -5.05
N PRO A 21 -7.66 0.04 -4.68
CA PRO A 21 -7.26 -0.65 -3.45
C PRO A 21 -5.74 -0.74 -3.28
N PHE A 22 -5.06 -1.03 -4.38
CA PHE A 22 -3.61 -1.12 -4.44
C PHE A 22 -2.90 0.19 -4.04
N ALA A 23 -3.30 1.33 -4.61
CA ALA A 23 -2.67 2.62 -4.30
C ALA A 23 -2.92 3.00 -2.83
N LEU A 24 -4.10 2.65 -2.30
CA LEU A 24 -4.45 2.87 -0.90
C LEU A 24 -3.53 2.08 0.04
N GLY A 25 -3.51 0.75 -0.10
CA GLY A 25 -2.79 -0.14 0.81
C GLY A 25 -1.27 -0.09 0.67
N HIS A 26 -0.75 0.32 -0.48
CA HIS A 26 0.69 0.26 -0.74
C HIS A 26 1.40 1.61 -0.69
N ILE A 27 0.70 2.71 -1.01
CA ILE A 27 1.32 4.04 -1.06
C ILE A 27 0.82 4.87 0.12
N ILE A 28 -0.49 4.96 0.32
CA ILE A 28 -1.06 5.85 1.35
C ILE A 28 -0.81 5.31 2.77
N ALA A 29 -1.01 4.01 3.01
CA ALA A 29 -0.77 3.40 4.32
C ALA A 29 0.68 3.57 4.80
N LEU A 30 1.65 3.58 3.88
CA LEU A 30 3.08 3.70 4.23
C LEU A 30 3.54 5.13 4.53
N ILE A 31 2.71 6.14 4.24
CA ILE A 31 3.08 7.55 4.46
C ILE A 31 2.98 7.93 5.95
N SER A 32 2.01 7.39 6.68
CA SER A 32 1.82 7.66 8.11
C SER A 32 1.10 6.53 8.81
N GLY A 33 1.42 6.29 10.09
CA GLY A 33 0.70 5.34 10.93
C GLY A 33 -0.78 5.68 11.11
N ASP A 34 -1.16 6.97 11.06
CA ASP A 34 -2.57 7.38 11.11
C ASP A 34 -3.32 7.01 9.81
N PHE A 35 -2.63 7.10 8.67
CA PHE A 35 -3.20 6.67 7.40
C PHE A 35 -3.36 5.17 7.30
N ASP A 36 -2.47 4.38 7.92
CA ASP A 36 -2.59 2.92 7.98
C ASP A 36 -3.95 2.49 8.54
N HIS A 37 -4.34 3.02 9.70
CA HIS A 37 -5.63 2.71 10.33
C HIS A 37 -6.83 3.12 9.48
N TRP A 38 -6.76 4.30 8.84
CA TRP A 38 -7.86 4.79 8.00
C TRP A 38 -7.99 4.02 6.69
N VAL A 39 -6.87 3.66 6.08
CA VAL A 39 -6.82 2.86 4.85
C VAL A 39 -7.39 1.46 5.13
N ASP A 40 -7.00 0.82 6.24
CA ASP A 40 -7.51 -0.50 6.61
C ASP A 40 -9.04 -0.48 6.83
N THR A 41 -9.52 0.52 7.58
CA THR A 41 -10.96 0.73 7.80
C THR A 41 -11.71 0.93 6.46
N HIS A 42 -11.12 1.68 5.52
CA HIS A 42 -11.72 1.92 4.21
C HIS A 42 -11.80 0.64 3.37
N LEU A 43 -10.70 -0.13 3.33
CA LEU A 43 -10.64 -1.41 2.61
C LEU A 43 -11.69 -2.40 3.13
N ILE A 44 -11.80 -2.52 4.47
CA ILE A 44 -12.81 -3.38 5.12
C ILE A 44 -14.23 -2.91 4.76
N THR A 45 -14.50 -1.60 4.91
CA THR A 45 -15.84 -1.03 4.68
C THR A 45 -16.28 -1.19 3.23
N LYS A 46 -15.36 -1.02 2.27
CA LYS A 46 -15.62 -1.20 0.84
C LYS A 46 -15.54 -2.65 0.38
N LYS A 47 -15.17 -3.59 1.27
CA LYS A 47 -14.87 -5.00 0.95
C LYS A 47 -13.88 -5.12 -0.21
N TRP A 48 -12.89 -4.25 -0.21
CA TRP A 48 -11.85 -4.24 -1.23
C TRP A 48 -10.74 -5.21 -0.87
N SER A 49 -10.29 -5.96 -1.86
CA SER A 49 -9.07 -6.77 -1.79
C SER A 49 -7.95 -6.04 -2.54
N LEU A 50 -6.70 -6.21 -2.09
CA LEU A 50 -5.52 -5.74 -2.82
C LEU A 50 -5.21 -6.56 -4.08
N ASP A 51 -6.05 -7.56 -4.37
CA ASP A 51 -5.86 -8.58 -5.40
C ASP A 51 -4.70 -9.53 -5.06
N SER A 52 -4.40 -10.47 -5.95
CA SER A 52 -3.30 -11.43 -5.75
C SER A 52 -1.93 -10.74 -5.92
N LEU A 53 -1.19 -10.64 -4.82
CA LEU A 53 0.17 -10.09 -4.78
C LEU A 53 1.18 -11.22 -4.55
N LYS A 54 2.25 -11.24 -5.34
CA LYS A 54 3.32 -12.24 -5.24
C LYS A 54 4.67 -11.56 -5.05
N ILE A 55 5.40 -11.92 -3.99
CA ILE A 55 6.77 -11.47 -3.81
C ILE A 55 7.69 -12.39 -4.62
N CYS A 56 8.37 -11.83 -5.61
CA CYS A 56 9.27 -12.53 -6.50
C CYS A 56 10.71 -12.00 -6.35
N ARG A 57 11.69 -12.81 -6.75
CA ARG A 57 13.07 -12.31 -6.92
C ARG A 57 13.14 -11.59 -8.26
N ALA A 58 13.58 -10.33 -8.23
CA ALA A 58 13.77 -9.54 -9.44
C ALA A 58 14.78 -10.22 -10.38
N LYS A 59 14.39 -10.43 -11.63
CA LYS A 59 15.23 -11.10 -12.62
C LYS A 59 16.54 -10.32 -12.83
N GLY A 60 17.66 -10.98 -12.57
CA GLY A 60 19.00 -10.39 -12.74
C GLY A 60 19.44 -9.41 -11.65
N ARG A 61 18.73 -9.34 -10.51
CA ARG A 61 19.08 -8.47 -9.38
C ARG A 61 19.10 -9.27 -8.07
N ASN A 62 19.88 -8.80 -7.09
CA ASN A 62 19.75 -9.24 -5.69
C ASN A 62 18.70 -8.38 -4.98
N ALA A 63 17.50 -8.30 -5.55
CA ALA A 63 16.39 -7.52 -5.02
C ALA A 63 15.10 -8.34 -5.12
N ALA A 64 14.14 -8.02 -4.25
CA ALA A 64 12.79 -8.54 -4.32
C ALA A 64 11.87 -7.53 -5.02
N GLU A 65 10.85 -8.04 -5.71
CA GLU A 65 9.79 -7.27 -6.37
C GLU A 65 8.43 -7.84 -5.97
N ILE A 66 7.38 -7.01 -6.07
CA ILE A 66 6.01 -7.47 -5.83
C ILE A 66 5.28 -7.46 -7.17
N ASP A 67 4.80 -8.61 -7.60
CA ASP A 67 3.99 -8.75 -8.79
C ASP A 67 2.52 -8.68 -8.38
N LYS A 68 1.78 -7.76 -8.98
CA LYS A 68 0.31 -7.80 -8.96
C LYS A 68 -0.14 -8.71 -10.09
N LEU A 69 -0.89 -9.75 -9.73
CA LEU A 69 -1.36 -10.76 -10.67
C LEU A 69 -2.79 -10.43 -11.09
N PHE A 70 -3.09 -10.65 -12.37
CA PHE A 70 -4.46 -10.61 -12.88
C PHE A 70 -5.12 -11.98 -12.62
N VAL A 71 -6.30 -12.00 -12.02
CA VAL A 71 -6.98 -13.25 -11.65
C VAL A 71 -8.17 -13.51 -12.56
N PRO A 72 -8.04 -14.51 -13.45
CA PRO A 72 -8.78 -15.76 -13.22
C PRO A 72 -7.89 -16.96 -12.83
N ASN A 73 -6.62 -17.00 -13.25
CA ASN A 73 -5.74 -18.18 -13.11
C ASN A 73 -4.45 -17.91 -12.32
N GLY A 74 -4.18 -16.65 -11.94
CA GLY A 74 -3.02 -16.28 -11.10
C GLY A 74 -1.65 -16.43 -11.77
N THR A 75 -1.60 -16.59 -13.10
CA THR A 75 -0.36 -16.79 -13.85
C THR A 75 0.13 -15.55 -14.60
N GLU A 76 -0.76 -14.58 -14.85
CA GLU A 76 -0.42 -13.35 -15.58
C GLU A 76 -0.09 -12.22 -14.62
N VAL A 77 1.07 -11.59 -14.81
CA VAL A 77 1.47 -10.40 -14.06
C VAL A 77 0.85 -9.17 -14.74
N GLU A 78 -0.03 -8.48 -14.01
CA GLU A 78 -0.61 -7.20 -14.43
C GLU A 78 0.44 -6.09 -14.36
N ARG A 79 1.20 -6.04 -13.26
CA ARG A 79 2.24 -5.03 -13.03
C ARG A 79 3.29 -5.48 -12.02
N HIS A 80 4.53 -5.08 -12.25
CA HIS A 80 5.62 -5.19 -11.29
C HIS A 80 5.68 -3.95 -10.41
N LEU A 81 5.95 -4.15 -9.12
CA LEU A 81 6.00 -3.09 -8.12
C LEU A 81 7.39 -3.08 -7.49
N PRO A 82 8.04 -1.90 -7.45
CA PRO A 82 9.31 -1.78 -6.76
C PRO A 82 9.10 -1.94 -5.26
N ILE A 83 9.80 -2.88 -4.64
CA ILE A 83 9.96 -2.87 -3.19
C ILE A 83 10.90 -1.71 -2.84
N PRO A 84 10.52 -0.80 -1.94
CA PRO A 84 11.42 0.26 -1.50
C PRO A 84 12.74 -0.34 -1.00
N LEU A 85 13.85 -0.03 -1.69
CA LEU A 85 15.19 -0.52 -1.32
C LEU A 85 15.76 0.18 -0.08
N ARG A 86 15.13 1.27 0.36
CA ARG A 86 15.49 1.97 1.59
C ARG A 86 14.61 1.48 2.73
N PRO A 87 15.17 1.29 3.94
CA PRO A 87 14.35 1.07 5.11
C PRO A 87 13.31 2.21 5.20
N PRO A 88 12.08 1.90 5.67
CA PRO A 88 11.11 2.94 5.99
C PRO A 88 11.80 4.01 6.86
N PRO A 89 11.48 5.30 6.66
CA PRO A 89 12.10 6.34 7.47
C PRO A 89 11.86 6.02 8.96
N ALA A 90 12.84 6.31 9.81
CA ALA A 90 12.93 5.80 11.19
C ALA A 90 11.73 6.20 12.08
N ASN A 91 10.91 7.14 11.63
CA ASN A 91 9.66 7.59 12.25
C ASN A 91 8.44 6.71 11.91
N VAL A 92 8.58 5.70 11.05
CA VAL A 92 7.53 4.68 10.82
C VAL A 92 7.61 3.67 11.97
N ILE A 93 7.02 4.03 13.10
CA ILE A 93 6.89 3.19 14.29
C ILE A 93 5.75 2.19 14.03
N GLY A 94 6.07 1.03 13.46
CA GLY A 94 5.03 0.03 13.17
C GLY A 94 5.49 -1.38 12.86
N LEU A 95 6.74 -1.58 12.40
CA LEU A 95 7.22 -2.92 12.05
C LEU A 95 7.89 -3.60 13.24
N ASN A 96 7.08 -4.19 14.12
CA ASN A 96 7.61 -5.09 15.15
C ASN A 96 7.83 -6.47 14.51
N ILE A 97 9.06 -6.72 14.05
CA ILE A 97 9.50 -8.04 13.58
C ILE A 97 9.65 -8.95 14.80
N CYS A 98 8.66 -9.82 15.03
CA CYS A 98 8.78 -10.93 15.96
C CYS A 98 9.96 -11.82 15.54
N ARG A 99 10.88 -12.03 16.47
CA ARG A 99 12.11 -12.81 16.30
C ARG A 99 11.90 -14.26 16.69
#